data_AF-A0A261XXY1-F1
#
_entry.id   AF-A0A261XXY1-F1
#
_cell.length_a   1.000
_cell.length_b   1.000
_cell.length_c   1.000
_cell.angle_alpha   90.00
_cell.angle_beta   90.00
_cell.angle_gamma   90.00
#
_symmetry.space_group_name_H-M   'P 1'
#
loop_
_entity.id
_entity.type
_entity.pdbx_description
1 polymer ?
#
loop_
_entity_poly.entity_id
_entity_poly.type
_entity_poly.pdbx_seq_one_letter_code
_entity_poly.pdbx_strand_id
1 'polypeptide(L)'
;MDTLQIRSEPLGVVLVIGSWNYPVNLLLTPVVGAIAAGNCVIMKPSEVAANIAQVITDLVPKYLDQRCYRVINGGAKEMGLVLEQRYDHILYTGSGNVGKVIAGAAAKHLTPVTLELGGKSPVVISNDSDLKITANRIAWGKFVNAGQTCIAPDYVLMPSAKIPEFTAALQKSIQRMYGTDASKSPDYCRIIHERHWERINALLTTTKGEVVFGGNANKDDLYVSPTIVVKPDVSDEIMKEEIFGPILPIVPCETAEEAIRFVNERDTPLALYVFSKDKHFSKKILDNTNSGGAVVNDVIMHFVESCLPFGGCGPSGQGAYHGDKSFETFSHQRSTMIKQQNMEAVNKIKYPPYNEDKAKVVQMFTASPPNFGKSWGVGYVTSSLHKAVGLMSSDDAVPAEKKQ
;
A
#
# COMPACT_ATOMS: atom_id res chain seq x y z
N MET A 1 39.69 15.07 2.93
CA MET A 1 38.81 13.89 3.11
C MET A 1 37.83 13.84 1.94
N ASP A 2 37.49 12.65 1.46
CA ASP A 2 36.47 12.47 0.41
C ASP A 2 35.12 12.98 0.92
N THR A 3 34.33 13.62 0.05
CA THR A 3 32.96 14.04 0.38
C THR A 3 31.97 13.00 -0.16
N LEU A 4 31.14 12.43 0.72
CA LEU A 4 30.11 11.45 0.39
C LEU A 4 28.74 12.11 0.51
N GLN A 5 27.93 12.03 -0.54
CA GLN A 5 26.60 12.64 -0.58
C GLN A 5 25.60 11.74 -1.30
N ILE A 6 24.35 11.76 -0.85
CA ILE A 6 23.21 11.24 -1.60
C ILE A 6 22.36 12.45 -1.99
N ARG A 7 22.07 12.60 -3.29
CA ARG A 7 21.24 13.68 -3.83
C ARG A 7 19.93 13.09 -4.33
N SER A 8 18.81 13.68 -3.93
CA SER A 8 17.51 13.34 -4.51
C SER A 8 17.28 14.20 -5.74
N GLU A 9 17.12 13.56 -6.90
CA GLU A 9 16.90 14.21 -8.19
C GLU A 9 15.56 13.72 -8.79
N PRO A 10 14.77 14.57 -9.48
CA PRO A 10 13.53 14.13 -10.11
C PRO A 10 13.79 13.01 -11.11
N LEU A 11 12.82 12.11 -11.27
CA LEU A 11 12.87 11.06 -12.29
C LEU A 11 12.65 11.63 -13.69
N GLY A 12 11.71 12.56 -13.82
CA GLY A 12 11.36 13.22 -15.10
C GLY A 12 9.85 13.40 -15.26
N VAL A 13 9.23 12.60 -16.13
CA VAL A 13 7.78 12.57 -16.36
C VAL A 13 7.16 11.35 -15.69
N VAL A 14 6.24 11.60 -14.76
CA VAL A 14 5.49 10.57 -14.03
C VAL A 14 4.09 10.43 -14.59
N LEU A 15 3.64 9.20 -14.84
CA LEU A 15 2.23 8.90 -15.10
C LEU A 15 1.56 8.43 -13.81
N VAL A 16 0.48 9.09 -13.41
CA VAL A 16 -0.37 8.69 -12.28
C VAL A 16 -1.74 8.29 -12.79
N ILE A 17 -2.12 7.03 -12.59
CA ILE A 17 -3.42 6.48 -12.99
C ILE A 17 -4.24 6.21 -11.74
N GLY A 18 -5.28 7.02 -11.54
CA GLY A 18 -6.17 6.96 -10.38
C GLY A 18 -7.31 5.94 -10.54
N SER A 19 -7.78 5.40 -9.42
CA SER A 19 -8.96 4.52 -9.33
C SER A 19 -10.24 5.32 -9.07
N TRP A 20 -11.40 4.70 -9.29
CA TRP A 20 -12.71 5.32 -9.18
C TRP A 20 -13.29 5.36 -7.76
N ASN A 21 -12.80 4.52 -6.85
CA ASN A 21 -13.44 4.33 -5.54
C ASN A 21 -13.15 5.47 -4.55
N TYR A 22 -11.97 6.11 -4.65
CA TYR A 22 -11.65 7.37 -3.98
C TYR A 22 -10.95 8.31 -4.98
N PRO A 23 -11.68 8.82 -5.99
CA PRO A 23 -11.11 9.31 -7.24
C PRO A 23 -10.32 10.61 -7.11
N VAL A 24 -10.56 11.38 -6.05
CA VAL A 24 -9.75 12.56 -5.71
C VAL A 24 -8.46 12.14 -5.03
N ASN A 25 -8.57 11.35 -3.95
CA ASN A 25 -7.43 10.98 -3.11
C ASN A 25 -6.42 10.11 -3.89
N LEU A 26 -6.89 9.06 -4.55
CA LEU A 26 -6.02 8.09 -5.26
C LEU A 26 -5.39 8.64 -6.54
N LEU A 27 -5.77 9.85 -6.96
CA LEU A 27 -5.08 10.58 -8.03
C LEU A 27 -4.19 11.67 -7.45
N LEU A 28 -4.71 12.54 -6.58
CA LEU A 28 -4.01 13.75 -6.18
C LEU A 28 -2.95 13.51 -5.10
N THR A 29 -3.14 12.56 -4.19
CA THR A 29 -2.11 12.22 -3.17
C THR A 29 -0.78 11.82 -3.82
N PRO A 30 -0.73 10.87 -4.78
CA PRO A 30 0.53 10.55 -5.47
C PRO A 30 1.05 11.71 -6.34
N VAL A 31 0.17 12.51 -6.96
CA VAL A 31 0.58 13.72 -7.71
C VAL A 31 1.33 14.71 -6.83
N VAL A 32 0.85 14.96 -5.60
CA VAL A 32 1.52 15.85 -4.64
C VAL A 32 2.95 15.37 -4.38
N GLY A 33 3.12 14.06 -4.19
CA GLY A 33 4.44 13.42 -4.07
C GLY A 33 5.36 13.66 -5.26
N ALA A 34 4.85 13.44 -6.47
CA ALA A 34 5.62 13.59 -7.70
C ALA A 34 6.03 15.05 -7.94
N ILE A 35 5.15 16.00 -7.63
CA ILE A 35 5.44 17.45 -7.67
C ILE A 35 6.53 17.80 -6.65
N ALA A 36 6.42 17.32 -5.41
CA ALA A 36 7.40 17.59 -4.36
C ALA A 36 8.80 17.07 -4.73
N ALA A 37 8.86 15.94 -5.45
CA ALA A 37 10.11 15.38 -5.99
C ALA A 37 10.63 16.10 -7.25
N GLY A 38 9.91 17.10 -7.78
CA GLY A 38 10.35 17.93 -8.90
C GLY A 38 9.98 17.38 -10.30
N ASN A 39 9.00 16.48 -10.39
CA ASN A 39 8.62 15.85 -11.65
C ASN A 39 7.52 16.63 -12.41
N CYS A 40 7.47 16.42 -13.72
CA CYS A 40 6.24 16.66 -14.51
C CYS A 40 5.29 15.48 -14.33
N VAL A 41 3.98 15.71 -14.41
CA VAL A 41 2.98 14.68 -14.15
C VAL A 41 1.88 14.65 -15.20
N ILE A 42 1.62 13.46 -15.74
CA ILE A 42 0.41 13.15 -16.49
C ILE A 42 -0.55 12.42 -15.55
N MET A 43 -1.75 12.99 -15.39
CA MET A 43 -2.81 12.49 -14.53
C MET A 43 -3.87 11.80 -15.38
N LYS A 44 -4.13 10.53 -15.13
CA LYS A 44 -5.22 9.77 -15.76
C LYS A 44 -6.27 9.42 -14.71
N PRO A 45 -7.32 10.24 -14.52
CA PRO A 45 -8.44 9.89 -13.65
C PRO A 45 -9.21 8.69 -14.23
N SER A 46 -9.92 7.96 -13.37
CA SER A 46 -10.79 6.88 -13.82
C SER A 46 -12.03 7.44 -14.50
N GLU A 47 -12.31 6.94 -15.71
CA GLU A 47 -13.49 7.23 -16.50
C GLU A 47 -14.79 6.76 -15.83
N VAL A 48 -14.70 5.80 -14.90
CA VAL A 48 -15.85 5.28 -14.15
C VAL A 48 -16.39 6.33 -13.19
N ALA A 49 -15.53 7.20 -12.65
CA ALA A 49 -15.92 8.34 -11.81
C ALA A 49 -16.02 9.63 -12.65
N ALA A 50 -16.78 9.59 -13.74
CA ALA A 50 -16.78 10.61 -14.81
C ALA A 50 -16.97 12.05 -14.31
N ASN A 51 -17.90 12.30 -13.37
CA ASN A 51 -18.14 13.64 -12.85
C ASN A 51 -16.90 14.21 -12.12
N ILE A 52 -16.20 13.38 -11.34
CA ILE A 52 -14.97 13.79 -10.66
C ILE A 52 -13.82 13.96 -11.66
N ALA A 53 -13.72 13.07 -12.64
CA ALA A 53 -12.73 13.20 -13.72
C ALA A 53 -12.88 14.54 -14.45
N GLN A 54 -14.12 14.96 -14.75
CA GLN A 54 -14.41 16.26 -15.36
C GLN A 54 -14.01 17.42 -14.44
N VAL A 55 -14.37 17.39 -13.16
CA VAL A 55 -13.98 18.42 -12.19
C VAL A 55 -12.46 18.57 -12.10
N ILE A 56 -11.72 17.46 -12.04
CA ILE A 56 -10.25 17.48 -12.02
C ILE A 56 -9.70 18.10 -13.31
N THR A 57 -10.28 17.76 -14.45
CA THR A 57 -9.89 18.29 -15.77
C THR A 57 -10.10 19.79 -15.86
N ASP A 58 -11.19 20.30 -15.31
CA ASP A 58 -11.53 21.73 -15.36
C ASP A 58 -10.72 22.57 -14.37
N LEU A 59 -10.31 21.98 -13.24
CA LEU A 59 -9.61 22.68 -12.17
C LEU A 59 -8.10 22.66 -12.34
N VAL A 60 -7.49 21.53 -12.68
CA VAL A 60 -6.01 21.41 -12.76
C VAL A 60 -5.36 22.53 -13.60
N PRO A 61 -5.83 22.86 -14.82
CA PRO A 61 -5.21 23.90 -15.65
C PRO A 61 -5.34 25.33 -15.10
N LYS A 62 -6.23 25.56 -14.12
CA LYS A 62 -6.43 26.88 -13.48
C LYS A 62 -5.42 27.15 -12.37
N TYR A 63 -4.84 26.09 -11.79
CA TYR A 63 -3.97 26.20 -10.60
C TYR A 63 -2.56 25.68 -10.82
N LEU A 64 -2.34 24.77 -11.78
CA LEU A 64 -1.03 24.13 -12.01
C LEU A 64 -0.43 24.53 -13.37
N ASP A 65 0.91 24.56 -13.46
CA ASP A 65 1.61 24.84 -14.71
C ASP A 65 1.23 23.80 -15.77
N GLN A 66 0.50 24.29 -16.77
CA GLN A 66 -0.02 23.48 -17.84
C GLN A 66 1.07 22.76 -18.64
N ARG A 67 2.30 23.26 -18.73
CA ARG A 67 3.37 22.57 -19.45
C ARG A 67 3.84 21.30 -18.73
N CYS A 68 3.74 21.28 -17.40
CA CYS A 68 4.27 20.21 -16.56
C CYS A 68 3.18 19.27 -16.02
N TYR A 69 1.94 19.75 -15.87
CA TYR A 69 0.86 19.03 -15.21
C TYR A 69 -0.36 18.93 -16.12
N ARG A 70 -0.61 17.74 -16.67
CA ARG A 70 -1.66 17.50 -17.67
C ARG A 70 -2.62 16.42 -17.21
N VAL A 71 -3.90 16.58 -17.56
CA VAL A 71 -4.94 15.57 -17.34
C VAL A 71 -5.30 14.93 -18.67
N ILE A 72 -5.35 13.61 -18.73
CA ILE A 72 -5.82 12.84 -19.89
C ILE A 72 -7.02 12.00 -19.44
N ASN A 73 -8.19 12.31 -19.99
CA ASN A 73 -9.37 11.46 -19.84
C ASN A 73 -9.42 10.40 -20.93
N GLY A 74 -10.07 9.28 -20.63
CA GLY A 74 -10.34 8.24 -21.60
C GLY A 74 -10.50 6.87 -20.96
N GLY A 75 -11.05 5.94 -21.74
CA GLY A 75 -11.27 4.57 -21.30
C GLY A 75 -10.06 3.67 -21.53
N ALA A 76 -10.30 2.37 -21.62
CA ALA A 76 -9.29 1.36 -21.92
C ALA A 76 -8.55 1.60 -23.25
N LYS A 77 -9.23 2.13 -24.27
CA LYS A 77 -8.63 2.41 -25.59
C LYS A 77 -7.57 3.51 -25.49
N GLU A 78 -7.93 4.64 -24.89
CA GLU A 78 -7.01 5.77 -24.69
C GLU A 78 -5.88 5.38 -23.73
N MET A 79 -6.16 4.56 -22.72
CA MET A 79 -5.14 4.01 -21.81
C MET A 79 -4.05 3.23 -22.57
N GLY A 80 -4.43 2.48 -23.62
CA GLY A 80 -3.46 1.80 -24.48
C GLY A 80 -2.47 2.76 -25.14
N LEU A 81 -2.97 3.86 -25.71
CA LEU A 81 -2.14 4.90 -26.35
C LEU A 81 -1.25 5.64 -25.33
N VAL A 82 -1.79 5.91 -24.13
CA VAL A 82 -1.05 6.53 -23.03
C VAL A 82 0.12 5.64 -22.60
N LEU A 83 -0.09 4.33 -22.51
CA LEU A 83 0.93 3.35 -22.09
C LEU A 83 1.98 3.03 -23.17
N GLU A 84 1.79 3.44 -24.42
CA GLU A 84 2.82 3.33 -25.46
C GLU A 84 3.94 4.37 -25.27
N GLN A 85 3.63 5.47 -24.59
CA GLN A 85 4.58 6.57 -24.36
C GLN A 85 5.62 6.20 -23.30
N ARG A 86 6.75 6.91 -23.33
CA ARG A 86 7.82 6.75 -22.35
C ARG A 86 7.57 7.64 -21.14
N TYR A 87 7.69 7.03 -19.95
CA TYR A 87 7.67 7.71 -18.65
C TYR A 87 8.90 7.33 -17.85
N ASP A 88 9.25 8.18 -16.89
CA ASP A 88 10.34 7.92 -15.96
C ASP A 88 9.83 7.23 -14.68
N HIS A 89 8.52 7.25 -14.43
CA HIS A 89 7.82 6.39 -13.46
C HIS A 89 6.34 6.25 -13.80
N ILE A 90 5.72 5.12 -13.46
CA ILE A 90 4.27 4.94 -13.53
C ILE A 90 3.73 4.52 -12.15
N LEU A 91 2.80 5.28 -11.59
CA LEU A 91 2.01 4.87 -10.44
C LEU A 91 0.59 4.51 -10.89
N TYR A 92 0.12 3.34 -10.47
CA TYR A 92 -1.22 2.86 -10.77
C TYR A 92 -1.90 2.34 -9.52
N THR A 93 -3.16 2.75 -9.31
CA THR A 93 -4.05 2.15 -8.33
C THR A 93 -5.23 1.46 -9.00
N GLY A 94 -5.48 0.19 -8.67
CA GLY A 94 -6.65 -0.54 -9.15
C GLY A 94 -6.49 -2.06 -9.13
N SER A 95 -7.11 -2.76 -10.09
CA SER A 95 -7.10 -4.24 -10.11
C SER A 95 -5.74 -4.82 -10.51
N GLY A 96 -5.40 -6.00 -9.97
CA GLY A 96 -4.17 -6.71 -10.31
C GLY A 96 -4.07 -7.16 -11.77
N ASN A 97 -5.20 -7.45 -12.42
CA ASN A 97 -5.22 -7.80 -13.85
C ASN A 97 -4.71 -6.64 -14.72
N VAL A 98 -5.17 -5.42 -14.44
CA VAL A 98 -4.69 -4.23 -15.15
C VAL A 98 -3.29 -3.83 -14.69
N GLY A 99 -2.94 -4.06 -13.42
CA GLY A 99 -1.57 -3.88 -12.92
C GLY A 99 -0.53 -4.68 -13.72
N LYS A 100 -0.85 -5.93 -14.09
CA LYS A 100 0.00 -6.76 -14.97
C LYS A 100 0.16 -6.15 -16.37
N VAL A 101 -0.92 -5.59 -16.94
CA VAL A 101 -0.88 -4.90 -18.25
C VAL A 101 0.04 -3.68 -18.18
N ILE A 102 -0.07 -2.89 -17.11
CA ILE A 102 0.75 -1.68 -16.90
C ILE A 102 2.23 -2.05 -16.72
N ALA A 103 2.54 -3.04 -15.88
CA ALA A 103 3.91 -3.53 -15.71
C ALA A 103 4.50 -4.03 -17.04
N GLY A 104 3.71 -4.76 -17.83
CA GLY A 104 4.13 -5.23 -19.15
C GLY A 104 4.39 -4.10 -20.15
N ALA A 105 3.61 -3.02 -20.11
CA ALA A 105 3.86 -1.83 -20.92
C ALA A 105 5.11 -1.07 -20.46
N ALA A 106 5.25 -0.86 -19.14
CA ALA A 106 6.39 -0.19 -18.53
C ALA A 106 7.73 -0.88 -18.85
N ALA A 107 7.75 -2.21 -18.90
CA ALA A 107 8.93 -3.00 -19.22
C ALA A 107 9.53 -2.67 -20.61
N LYS A 108 8.71 -2.23 -21.58
CA LYS A 108 9.18 -1.84 -22.92
C LYS A 108 10.14 -0.66 -22.90
N HIS A 109 10.03 0.19 -21.87
CA HIS A 109 10.83 1.40 -21.68
C HIS A 109 11.75 1.32 -20.46
N LEU A 110 11.81 0.16 -19.80
CA LEU A 110 12.47 -0.03 -18.49
C LEU A 110 11.99 0.98 -17.43
N THR A 111 10.72 1.37 -17.50
CA THR A 111 10.13 2.33 -16.58
C THR A 111 9.82 1.65 -15.22
N PRO A 112 10.29 2.20 -14.09
CA PRO A 112 9.90 1.71 -12.78
C PRO A 112 8.41 1.95 -12.52
N VAL A 113 7.77 1.06 -11.76
CA VAL A 113 6.34 1.13 -11.44
C VAL A 113 6.06 1.01 -9.95
N THR A 114 5.08 1.79 -9.49
CA THR A 114 4.39 1.60 -8.21
C THR A 114 3.00 1.08 -8.50
N LEU A 115 2.66 -0.09 -7.99
CA LEU A 115 1.37 -0.76 -8.20
C LEU A 115 0.67 -0.89 -6.85
N GLU A 116 -0.42 -0.15 -6.68
CA GLU A 116 -1.32 -0.20 -5.52
C GLU A 116 -2.54 -1.06 -5.89
N LEU A 117 -2.52 -2.34 -5.54
CA LEU A 117 -3.52 -3.32 -5.98
C LEU A 117 -4.44 -3.74 -4.83
N GLY A 118 -5.34 -4.67 -5.11
CA GLY A 118 -6.30 -5.18 -4.13
C GLY A 118 -5.88 -6.50 -3.49
N GLY A 119 -6.87 -7.19 -2.95
CA GLY A 119 -6.72 -8.49 -2.32
C GLY A 119 -7.78 -8.69 -1.24
N LYS A 120 -7.89 -9.90 -0.70
CA LYS A 120 -8.86 -10.18 0.36
C LYS A 120 -8.22 -9.87 1.71
N SER A 121 -8.43 -8.66 2.23
CA SER A 121 -7.89 -8.24 3.53
C SER A 121 -8.55 -8.97 4.71
N PRO A 122 -7.84 -9.89 5.41
CA PRO A 122 -8.39 -10.65 6.53
C PRO A 122 -8.53 -9.81 7.79
N VAL A 123 -9.52 -10.15 8.61
CA VAL A 123 -9.61 -9.79 10.02
C VAL A 123 -9.52 -11.04 10.88
N VAL A 124 -8.53 -11.13 11.75
CA VAL A 124 -8.39 -12.22 12.72
C VAL A 124 -8.84 -11.73 14.10
N ILE A 125 -9.83 -12.39 14.70
CA ILE A 125 -10.37 -12.01 16.01
C ILE A 125 -10.09 -13.13 17.02
N SER A 126 -9.40 -12.81 18.12
CA SER A 126 -9.14 -13.75 19.20
C SER A 126 -10.29 -13.85 20.21
N ASN A 127 -10.28 -14.91 21.03
CA ASN A 127 -11.31 -15.20 22.05
C ASN A 127 -11.50 -14.10 23.12
N ASP A 128 -10.45 -13.35 23.43
CA ASP A 128 -10.41 -12.31 24.47
C ASP A 128 -10.77 -10.90 23.96
N SER A 129 -11.07 -10.77 22.66
CA SER A 129 -11.47 -9.52 22.03
C SER A 129 -12.73 -8.92 22.63
N ASP A 130 -12.78 -7.57 22.70
CA ASP A 130 -14.02 -6.86 23.01
C ASP A 130 -14.91 -6.80 21.76
N LEU A 131 -15.84 -7.74 21.65
CA LEU A 131 -16.66 -7.89 20.45
C LEU A 131 -17.55 -6.68 20.13
N LYS A 132 -17.88 -5.83 21.12
CA LYS A 132 -18.66 -4.62 20.87
C LYS A 132 -17.80 -3.56 20.18
N ILE A 133 -16.59 -3.32 20.69
CA ILE A 133 -15.65 -2.37 20.09
C ILE A 133 -15.20 -2.88 18.71
N THR A 134 -14.87 -4.16 18.62
CA THR A 134 -14.48 -4.81 17.37
C THR A 134 -15.58 -4.71 16.32
N ALA A 135 -16.84 -4.98 16.68
CA ALA A 135 -17.98 -4.84 15.77
C ALA A 135 -18.19 -3.39 15.30
N ASN A 136 -18.03 -2.39 16.18
CA ASN A 136 -18.14 -0.98 15.78
C ASN A 136 -17.09 -0.62 14.71
N ARG A 137 -15.83 -1.00 14.93
CA ARG A 137 -14.71 -0.68 14.02
C ARG A 137 -14.85 -1.40 12.69
N ILE A 138 -15.17 -2.69 12.71
CA ILE A 138 -15.37 -3.49 11.50
C ILE A 138 -16.60 -3.01 10.72
N ALA A 139 -17.72 -2.65 11.39
CA ALA A 139 -18.88 -2.10 10.70
C ALA A 139 -18.53 -0.82 9.94
N TRP A 140 -17.82 0.11 10.57
CA TRP A 140 -17.38 1.32 9.89
C TRP A 140 -16.48 0.99 8.69
N GLY A 141 -15.38 0.25 8.93
CA GLY A 141 -14.40 -0.01 7.87
C GLY A 141 -14.91 -0.91 6.74
N LYS A 142 -15.86 -1.82 7.01
CA LYS A 142 -16.46 -2.66 5.98
C LYS A 142 -17.44 -1.90 5.11
N PHE A 143 -18.27 -1.05 5.70
CA PHE A 143 -19.43 -0.49 5.02
C PHE A 143 -19.23 0.96 4.56
N VAL A 144 -18.14 1.63 4.97
CA VAL A 144 -17.71 2.88 4.34
C VAL A 144 -17.54 2.67 2.83
N ASN A 145 -18.04 3.62 2.03
CA ASN A 145 -18.08 3.53 0.58
C ASN A 145 -18.75 2.25 0.03
N ALA A 146 -19.70 1.69 0.78
CA ALA A 146 -20.33 0.39 0.51
C ALA A 146 -19.30 -0.77 0.34
N GLY A 147 -18.16 -0.70 1.04
CA GLY A 147 -17.11 -1.73 0.99
C GLY A 147 -16.24 -1.71 -0.27
N GLN A 148 -16.37 -0.68 -1.11
CA GLN A 148 -15.56 -0.48 -2.32
C GLN A 148 -14.19 0.12 -1.95
N THR A 149 -13.41 -0.59 -1.15
CA THR A 149 -12.13 -0.12 -0.60
C THR A 149 -11.13 -1.27 -0.57
N CYS A 150 -9.93 -1.08 -1.14
CA CYS A 150 -8.89 -2.12 -1.24
C CYS A 150 -8.40 -2.64 0.12
N ILE A 151 -8.54 -1.81 1.15
CA ILE A 151 -8.20 -2.13 2.55
C ILE A 151 -9.45 -2.33 3.41
N ALA A 152 -10.65 -2.45 2.84
CA ALA A 152 -11.81 -2.85 3.64
C ALA A 152 -11.58 -4.26 4.23
N PRO A 153 -12.10 -4.55 5.43
CA PRO A 153 -12.26 -5.92 5.90
C PRO A 153 -12.94 -6.76 4.80
N ASP A 154 -12.24 -7.73 4.23
CA ASP A 154 -12.84 -8.56 3.19
C ASP A 154 -13.59 -9.72 3.85
N TYR A 155 -12.94 -10.42 4.78
CA TYR A 155 -13.51 -11.51 5.57
C TYR A 155 -12.99 -11.55 7.01
N VAL A 156 -13.71 -12.24 7.90
CA VAL A 156 -13.34 -12.43 9.31
C VAL A 156 -13.00 -13.90 9.57
N LEU A 157 -11.92 -14.14 10.32
CA LEU A 157 -11.55 -15.41 10.94
C LEU A 157 -11.75 -15.28 12.46
N MET A 158 -12.60 -16.11 13.06
CA MET A 158 -12.84 -16.04 14.50
C MET A 158 -13.36 -17.35 15.11
N PRO A 159 -13.19 -17.57 16.43
CA PRO A 159 -13.68 -18.76 17.12
C PRO A 159 -15.19 -18.97 16.95
N SER A 160 -15.61 -20.19 16.61
CA SER A 160 -17.00 -20.52 16.30
C SER A 160 -17.96 -20.10 17.41
N ALA A 161 -17.57 -20.33 18.66
CA ALA A 161 -18.38 -20.03 19.84
C ALA A 161 -18.70 -18.54 20.02
N LYS A 162 -17.90 -17.65 19.41
CA LYS A 162 -18.04 -16.20 19.51
C LYS A 162 -18.83 -15.57 18.36
N ILE A 163 -19.10 -16.32 17.29
CA ILE A 163 -19.80 -15.82 16.10
C ILE A 163 -21.18 -15.23 16.46
N PRO A 164 -22.08 -15.89 17.21
CA PRO A 164 -23.40 -15.34 17.51
C PRO A 164 -23.36 -14.01 18.28
N GLU A 165 -22.43 -13.88 19.22
CA GLU A 165 -22.23 -12.65 20.00
C GLU A 165 -21.73 -11.51 19.10
N PHE A 166 -20.76 -11.82 18.22
CA PHE A 166 -20.18 -10.85 17.30
C PHE A 166 -21.17 -10.38 16.22
N THR A 167 -21.91 -11.29 15.59
CA THR A 167 -22.89 -10.92 14.55
C THR A 167 -24.01 -10.05 15.12
N ALA A 168 -24.48 -10.32 16.34
CA ALA A 168 -25.45 -9.48 17.03
C ALA A 168 -24.89 -8.08 17.34
N ALA A 169 -23.62 -7.98 17.77
CA ALA A 169 -22.96 -6.70 18.00
C ALA A 169 -22.73 -5.93 16.68
N LEU A 170 -22.39 -6.64 15.60
CA LEU A 170 -22.16 -6.08 14.28
C LEU A 170 -23.47 -5.55 13.68
N GLN A 171 -24.56 -6.31 13.75
CA GLN A 171 -25.89 -5.85 13.35
C GLN A 171 -26.30 -4.56 14.07
N LYS A 172 -26.14 -4.50 15.40
CA LYS A 172 -26.44 -3.28 16.18
C LYS A 172 -25.60 -2.09 15.73
N SER A 173 -24.33 -2.32 15.40
CA SER A 173 -23.41 -1.29 14.92
C SER A 173 -23.85 -0.75 13.56
N ILE A 174 -24.18 -1.64 12.62
CA ILE A 174 -24.69 -1.29 11.30
C ILE A 174 -25.99 -0.48 11.42
N GLN A 175 -26.95 -0.96 12.21
CA GLN A 175 -28.23 -0.28 12.39
C GLN A 175 -28.09 1.09 13.07
N ARG A 176 -27.12 1.24 13.98
CA ARG A 176 -26.80 2.55 14.57
C ARG A 176 -26.23 3.53 13.55
N MET A 177 -25.41 3.04 12.60
CA MET A 177 -24.75 3.87 11.60
C MET A 177 -25.68 4.26 10.45
N TYR A 178 -26.51 3.31 9.96
CA TYR A 178 -27.27 3.48 8.72
C TYR A 178 -28.79 3.34 8.91
N GLY A 179 -29.26 3.21 10.16
CA GLY A 179 -30.67 2.95 10.46
C GLY A 179 -31.11 1.51 10.21
N THR A 180 -32.40 1.24 10.40
CA THR A 180 -33.00 -0.07 10.14
C THR A 180 -33.14 -0.37 8.65
N ASP A 181 -33.11 0.66 7.80
CA ASP A 181 -33.17 0.57 6.35
C ASP A 181 -32.04 1.43 5.74
N ALA A 182 -30.90 0.77 5.50
CA ALA A 182 -29.71 1.43 4.98
C ALA A 182 -29.90 2.02 3.57
N SER A 183 -30.92 1.60 2.81
CA SER A 183 -31.22 2.19 1.49
C SER A 183 -31.64 3.66 1.60
N LYS A 184 -32.21 4.05 2.75
CA LYS A 184 -32.65 5.43 3.05
C LYS A 184 -31.59 6.26 3.78
N SER A 185 -30.46 5.66 4.15
CA SER A 185 -29.41 6.38 4.86
C SER A 185 -28.69 7.34 3.91
N PRO A 186 -28.53 8.63 4.28
CA PRO A 186 -27.73 9.56 3.50
C PRO A 186 -26.22 9.24 3.57
N ASP A 187 -25.80 8.43 4.54
CA ASP A 187 -24.40 8.08 4.79
C ASP A 187 -23.99 6.75 4.11
N TYR A 188 -24.92 6.09 3.40
CA TYR A 188 -24.68 4.81 2.76
C TYR A 188 -24.60 4.92 1.23
N CYS A 189 -23.46 4.55 0.67
CA CYS A 189 -23.18 4.66 -0.76
C CYS A 189 -23.91 3.61 -1.62
N ARG A 190 -23.81 3.76 -2.93
CA ARG A 190 -24.25 2.78 -3.95
C ARG A 190 -23.06 2.11 -4.60
N ILE A 191 -23.32 0.97 -5.24
CA ILE A 191 -22.33 0.30 -6.08
C ILE A 191 -22.09 1.13 -7.33
N ILE A 192 -20.82 1.30 -7.73
CA ILE A 192 -20.42 2.28 -8.73
C ILE A 192 -21.08 2.11 -10.10
N HIS A 193 -21.37 0.88 -10.53
CA HIS A 193 -22.06 0.60 -11.79
C HIS A 193 -22.67 -0.80 -11.83
N GLU A 194 -23.53 -1.03 -12.83
CA GLU A 194 -24.31 -2.25 -13.02
C GLU A 194 -23.50 -3.54 -13.01
N ARG A 195 -22.38 -3.64 -13.75
CA ARG A 195 -21.57 -4.88 -13.75
C ARG A 195 -20.96 -5.19 -12.38
N HIS A 196 -20.55 -4.16 -11.62
CA HIS A 196 -20.05 -4.36 -10.26
C HIS A 196 -21.20 -4.81 -9.34
N TRP A 197 -22.40 -4.25 -9.52
CA TRP A 197 -23.59 -4.66 -8.79
C TRP A 197 -23.95 -6.12 -9.10
N GLU A 198 -23.97 -6.51 -10.38
CA GLU A 198 -24.29 -7.87 -10.82
C GLU A 198 -23.30 -8.89 -10.25
N ARG A 199 -22.00 -8.58 -10.26
CA ARG A 199 -20.97 -9.42 -9.65
C ARG A 199 -21.21 -9.60 -8.15
N ILE A 200 -21.43 -8.51 -7.40
CA ILE A 200 -21.66 -8.57 -5.95
C ILE A 200 -22.96 -9.33 -5.64
N ASN A 201 -24.03 -9.09 -6.41
CA ASN A 201 -25.28 -9.81 -6.27
C ASN A 201 -25.13 -11.31 -6.59
N ALA A 202 -24.29 -11.66 -7.56
CA ALA A 202 -23.94 -13.06 -7.82
C ALA A 202 -23.25 -13.70 -6.60
N LEU A 203 -22.23 -13.05 -6.01
CA LEU A 203 -21.57 -13.55 -4.80
C LEU A 203 -22.57 -13.84 -3.67
N LEU A 204 -23.55 -12.95 -3.49
CA LEU A 204 -24.59 -13.05 -2.48
C LEU A 204 -25.60 -14.18 -2.76
N THR A 205 -25.99 -14.36 -4.01
CA THR A 205 -27.03 -15.34 -4.39
C THR A 205 -26.48 -16.75 -4.59
N THR A 206 -25.17 -16.89 -4.84
CA THR A 206 -24.52 -18.20 -5.05
C THR A 206 -23.80 -18.74 -3.83
N THR A 207 -23.63 -17.95 -2.76
CA THR A 207 -22.96 -18.44 -1.55
C THR A 207 -23.81 -19.50 -0.85
N LYS A 208 -23.14 -20.52 -0.31
CA LYS A 208 -23.73 -21.55 0.54
C LYS A 208 -23.69 -21.17 2.02
N GLY A 209 -23.05 -20.04 2.35
CA GLY A 209 -23.02 -19.49 3.71
C GLY A 209 -24.39 -19.01 4.16
N GLU A 210 -24.58 -18.95 5.47
CA GLU A 210 -25.81 -18.49 6.09
C GLU A 210 -25.85 -16.96 6.11
N VAL A 211 -26.81 -16.36 5.41
CA VAL A 211 -27.04 -14.91 5.48
C VAL A 211 -27.80 -14.60 6.78
N VAL A 212 -27.09 -14.09 7.78
CA VAL A 212 -27.66 -13.80 9.12
C VAL A 212 -28.13 -12.36 9.28
N PHE A 213 -27.75 -11.47 8.36
CA PHE A 213 -28.19 -10.07 8.32
C PHE A 213 -28.05 -9.51 6.90
N GLY A 214 -28.98 -8.65 6.48
CA GLY A 214 -28.96 -8.03 5.16
C GLY A 214 -29.45 -8.98 4.07
N GLY A 215 -28.73 -9.04 2.95
CA GLY A 215 -29.06 -9.91 1.82
C GLY A 215 -30.01 -9.30 0.78
N ASN A 216 -30.44 -8.05 0.96
CA ASN A 216 -31.25 -7.34 -0.02
C ASN A 216 -30.37 -6.63 -1.05
N ALA A 217 -30.79 -6.64 -2.31
CA ALA A 217 -30.17 -5.88 -3.39
C ALA A 217 -31.25 -5.31 -4.32
N ASN A 218 -31.02 -4.11 -4.83
CA ASN A 218 -31.89 -3.44 -5.79
C ASN A 218 -31.05 -2.91 -6.97
N LYS A 219 -31.30 -3.46 -8.16
CA LYS A 219 -30.57 -3.12 -9.38
C LYS A 219 -30.82 -1.68 -9.82
N ASP A 220 -32.06 -1.20 -9.70
CA ASP A 220 -32.47 0.12 -10.21
C ASP A 220 -31.79 1.28 -9.45
N ASP A 221 -31.39 1.03 -8.20
CA ASP A 221 -30.68 1.98 -7.34
C ASP A 221 -29.21 1.57 -7.13
N LEU A 222 -28.72 0.54 -7.83
CA LEU A 222 -27.40 -0.06 -7.62
C LEU A 222 -27.09 -0.30 -6.13
N TYR A 223 -28.11 -0.66 -5.38
CA TYR A 223 -28.06 -0.84 -3.93
C TYR A 223 -27.80 -2.31 -3.59
N VAL A 224 -26.90 -2.54 -2.63
CA VAL A 224 -26.72 -3.82 -1.94
C VAL A 224 -26.67 -3.51 -0.46
N SER A 225 -27.48 -4.18 0.35
CA SER A 225 -27.53 -3.93 1.79
C SER A 225 -26.25 -4.40 2.50
N PRO A 226 -25.85 -3.77 3.62
CA PRO A 226 -24.83 -4.33 4.51
C PRO A 226 -25.20 -5.76 4.88
N THR A 227 -24.36 -6.73 4.48
CA THR A 227 -24.69 -8.15 4.58
C THR A 227 -23.63 -8.90 5.39
N ILE A 228 -24.10 -9.79 6.28
CA ILE A 228 -23.25 -10.68 7.07
C ILE A 228 -23.53 -12.11 6.64
N VAL A 229 -22.50 -12.82 6.20
CA VAL A 229 -22.57 -14.23 5.79
C VAL A 229 -21.73 -15.06 6.76
N VAL A 230 -22.33 -16.05 7.41
CA VAL A 230 -21.65 -16.91 8.38
C VAL A 230 -21.37 -18.27 7.74
N LYS A 231 -20.18 -18.82 8.01
CA LYS A 231 -19.76 -20.15 7.54
C LYS A 231 -19.92 -20.32 6.01
N PRO A 232 -19.43 -19.39 5.17
CA PRO A 232 -19.32 -19.68 3.74
C PRO A 232 -18.40 -20.88 3.53
N ASP A 233 -18.63 -21.66 2.47
CA ASP A 233 -17.66 -22.66 2.06
C ASP A 233 -16.40 -21.93 1.55
N VAL A 234 -15.20 -22.42 1.87
CA VAL A 234 -13.94 -21.82 1.41
C VAL A 234 -13.81 -21.86 -0.12
N SER A 235 -14.56 -22.73 -0.78
CA SER A 235 -14.65 -22.86 -2.23
C SER A 235 -15.75 -21.97 -2.87
N ASP A 236 -16.57 -21.28 -2.08
CA ASP A 236 -17.53 -20.31 -2.60
C ASP A 236 -16.79 -19.14 -3.28
N GLU A 237 -17.38 -18.58 -4.34
CA GLU A 237 -16.80 -17.44 -5.06
C GLU A 237 -16.58 -16.22 -4.15
N ILE A 238 -17.44 -16.05 -3.13
CA ILE A 238 -17.29 -14.99 -2.12
C ILE A 238 -15.97 -15.09 -1.33
N MET A 239 -15.33 -16.28 -1.30
CA MET A 239 -14.05 -16.54 -0.66
C MET A 239 -12.87 -16.64 -1.63
N LYS A 240 -13.10 -16.59 -2.95
CA LYS A 240 -12.06 -16.69 -3.99
C LYS A 240 -11.62 -15.34 -4.55
N GLU A 241 -12.56 -14.44 -4.81
CA GLU A 241 -12.26 -13.10 -5.34
C GLU A 241 -12.41 -12.01 -4.28
N GLU A 242 -11.77 -10.85 -4.51
CA GLU A 242 -11.97 -9.65 -3.71
C GLU A 242 -13.44 -9.20 -3.78
N ILE A 243 -14.08 -9.04 -2.61
CA ILE A 243 -15.52 -8.76 -2.57
C ILE A 243 -15.80 -7.36 -3.07
N PHE A 244 -14.99 -6.37 -2.67
CA PHE A 244 -15.11 -4.96 -3.06
C PHE A 244 -16.55 -4.43 -3.00
N GLY A 245 -17.24 -4.78 -1.91
CA GLY A 245 -18.68 -4.61 -1.74
C GLY A 245 -19.13 -4.89 -0.30
N PRO A 246 -20.41 -4.66 0.01
CA PRO A 246 -20.89 -4.60 1.38
C PRO A 246 -21.31 -5.98 1.91
N ILE A 247 -20.52 -7.01 1.65
CA ILE A 247 -20.74 -8.37 2.15
C ILE A 247 -19.55 -8.79 3.00
N LEU A 248 -19.79 -9.15 4.27
CA LEU A 248 -18.76 -9.60 5.20
C LEU A 248 -18.95 -11.07 5.53
N PRO A 249 -18.13 -11.97 4.96
CA PRO A 249 -18.11 -13.37 5.35
C PRO A 249 -17.35 -13.57 6.67
N ILE A 250 -17.87 -14.46 7.51
CA ILE A 250 -17.29 -14.85 8.79
C ILE A 250 -17.02 -16.35 8.74
N VAL A 251 -15.74 -16.70 8.66
CA VAL A 251 -15.24 -18.07 8.61
C VAL A 251 -14.83 -18.48 10.03
N PRO A 252 -15.36 -19.59 10.56
CA PRO A 252 -14.91 -20.09 11.85
C PRO A 252 -13.44 -20.52 11.80
N CYS A 253 -12.69 -20.14 12.83
CA CYS A 253 -11.27 -20.41 12.98
C CYS A 253 -10.93 -20.41 14.47
N GLU A 254 -10.43 -21.53 14.98
CA GLU A 254 -10.32 -21.75 16.43
C GLU A 254 -8.97 -21.29 17.00
N THR A 255 -7.92 -21.29 16.18
CA THR A 255 -6.54 -21.07 16.64
C THR A 255 -5.78 -20.04 15.81
N ALA A 256 -4.72 -19.48 16.39
CA ALA A 256 -3.81 -18.59 15.66
C ALA A 256 -3.14 -19.32 14.49
N GLU A 257 -2.75 -20.57 14.68
CA GLU A 257 -2.09 -21.42 13.68
C GLU A 257 -2.98 -21.69 12.47
N GLU A 258 -4.27 -21.94 12.71
CA GLU A 258 -5.27 -22.08 11.65
C GLU A 258 -5.44 -20.76 10.89
N ALA A 259 -5.53 -19.63 11.58
CA ALA A 259 -5.64 -18.32 10.95
C ALA A 259 -4.41 -18.00 10.08
N ILE A 260 -3.21 -18.24 10.60
CA ILE A 260 -1.93 -18.05 9.90
C ILE A 260 -1.90 -18.90 8.63
N ARG A 261 -2.23 -20.19 8.73
CA ARG A 261 -2.27 -21.09 7.58
C ARG A 261 -3.29 -20.62 6.55
N PHE A 262 -4.51 -20.28 6.98
CA PHE A 262 -5.58 -19.83 6.10
C PHE A 262 -5.20 -18.57 5.30
N VAL A 263 -4.54 -17.61 5.96
CA VAL A 263 -4.05 -16.38 5.31
C VAL A 263 -2.90 -16.69 4.35
N ASN A 264 -1.91 -17.49 4.76
CA ASN A 264 -0.73 -17.78 3.94
C ASN A 264 -0.99 -18.70 2.74
N GLU A 265 -2.09 -19.46 2.73
CA GLU A 265 -2.54 -20.25 1.58
C GLU A 265 -3.16 -19.41 0.45
N ARG A 266 -3.25 -18.08 0.63
CA ARG A 266 -3.86 -17.14 -0.31
C ARG A 266 -2.86 -16.07 -0.73
N ASP A 267 -3.24 -15.32 -1.76
CA ASP A 267 -2.47 -14.17 -2.23
C ASP A 267 -2.28 -13.14 -1.10
N THR A 268 -1.05 -12.62 -0.96
CA THR A 268 -0.69 -11.61 0.04
C THR A 268 -1.62 -10.39 -0.05
N PRO A 269 -2.40 -10.08 1.01
CA PRO A 269 -3.37 -8.99 0.98
C PRO A 269 -2.71 -7.62 1.15
N LEU A 270 -3.42 -6.56 0.74
CA LEU A 270 -2.96 -5.18 0.96
C LEU A 270 -2.96 -4.82 2.46
N ALA A 271 -4.01 -5.20 3.18
CA ALA A 271 -4.09 -5.00 4.64
C ALA A 271 -4.42 -6.28 5.41
N LEU A 272 -3.92 -6.39 6.64
CA LEU A 272 -4.24 -7.43 7.62
C LEU A 272 -4.70 -6.78 8.93
N TYR A 273 -5.78 -7.30 9.52
CA TYR A 273 -6.32 -6.78 10.77
C TYR A 273 -6.34 -7.84 11.85
N VAL A 274 -5.92 -7.49 13.06
CA VAL A 274 -5.94 -8.41 14.21
C VAL A 274 -6.63 -7.75 15.39
N PHE A 275 -7.67 -8.36 15.93
CA PHE A 275 -8.33 -7.94 17.16
C PHE A 275 -7.97 -8.92 18.27
N SER A 276 -7.34 -8.41 19.34
CA SER A 276 -6.95 -9.17 20.53
C SER A 276 -6.49 -8.24 21.65
N LYS A 277 -6.75 -8.63 22.91
CA LYS A 277 -6.11 -7.98 24.08
C LYS A 277 -4.78 -8.67 24.42
N ASP A 278 -4.59 -9.91 23.96
CA ASP A 278 -3.33 -10.64 24.03
C ASP A 278 -2.33 -10.16 22.97
N LYS A 279 -1.24 -9.56 23.47
CA LYS A 279 -0.13 -9.09 22.64
C LYS A 279 0.64 -10.25 22.01
N HIS A 280 0.68 -11.42 22.65
CA HIS A 280 1.36 -12.59 22.10
C HIS A 280 0.60 -13.15 20.90
N PHE A 281 -0.72 -13.26 20.98
CA PHE A 281 -1.57 -13.59 19.83
C PHE A 281 -1.33 -12.62 18.67
N SER A 282 -1.43 -11.32 18.93
CA SER A 282 -1.25 -10.29 17.89
C SER A 282 0.14 -10.38 17.23
N LYS A 283 1.20 -10.45 18.05
CA LYS A 283 2.57 -10.58 17.56
C LYS A 283 2.76 -11.85 16.73
N LYS A 284 2.19 -12.97 17.17
CA LYS A 284 2.30 -14.25 16.46
C LYS A 284 1.67 -14.18 15.07
N ILE A 285 0.49 -13.58 14.92
CA ILE A 285 -0.12 -13.39 13.60
C ILE A 285 0.78 -12.51 12.72
N LEU A 286 1.24 -11.37 13.23
CA LEU A 286 2.09 -10.43 12.48
C LEU A 286 3.43 -11.02 12.06
N ASP A 287 4.10 -11.77 12.94
CA ASP A 287 5.41 -12.38 12.65
C ASP A 287 5.33 -13.51 11.61
N ASN A 288 4.15 -14.11 11.41
CA ASN A 288 3.98 -15.34 10.62
C ASN A 288 3.05 -15.16 9.42
N THR A 289 2.68 -13.92 9.06
CA THR A 289 1.89 -13.60 7.87
C THR A 289 2.51 -12.42 7.13
N ASN A 290 2.26 -12.33 5.82
CA ASN A 290 2.66 -11.18 5.01
C ASN A 290 1.45 -10.33 4.63
N SER A 291 1.63 -9.02 4.57
CA SER A 291 0.64 -8.05 4.08
C SER A 291 1.35 -6.75 3.68
N GLY A 292 0.67 -5.87 2.93
CA GLY A 292 1.18 -4.52 2.68
C GLY A 292 1.27 -3.68 3.96
N GLY A 293 0.19 -3.66 4.74
CA GLY A 293 0.13 -3.06 6.06
C GLY A 293 -0.70 -3.88 7.04
N ALA A 294 -0.51 -3.65 8.34
CA ALA A 294 -1.29 -4.33 9.37
C ALA A 294 -1.73 -3.39 10.49
N VAL A 295 -2.90 -3.66 11.06
CA VAL A 295 -3.43 -2.91 12.22
C VAL A 295 -3.90 -3.86 13.30
N VAL A 296 -3.48 -3.58 14.54
CA VAL A 296 -3.98 -4.28 15.72
C VAL A 296 -5.07 -3.44 16.37
N ASN A 297 -6.22 -4.06 16.60
CA ASN A 297 -7.42 -3.53 17.24
C ASN A 297 -8.11 -2.38 16.50
N ASP A 298 -7.78 -2.10 15.25
CA ASP A 298 -8.54 -1.18 14.39
C ASP A 298 -8.49 -1.62 12.92
N VAL A 299 -9.20 -0.92 12.05
CA VAL A 299 -9.20 -1.15 10.60
C VAL A 299 -8.94 0.16 9.88
N ILE A 300 -8.39 0.14 8.66
CA ILE A 300 -8.16 1.29 7.77
C ILE A 300 -7.19 2.37 8.29
N MET A 301 -7.12 2.65 9.58
CA MET A 301 -6.45 3.83 10.16
C MET A 301 -4.96 3.97 9.85
N HIS A 302 -4.26 2.89 9.51
CA HIS A 302 -2.87 2.99 9.05
C HIS A 302 -2.72 3.81 7.76
N PHE A 303 -3.77 3.91 6.94
CA PHE A 303 -3.80 4.71 5.71
C PHE A 303 -3.68 6.21 5.98
N VAL A 304 -4.27 6.72 7.07
CA VAL A 304 -4.28 8.16 7.37
C VAL A 304 -2.96 8.64 7.98
N GLU A 305 -2.11 7.71 8.41
CA GLU A 305 -0.84 8.05 9.04
C GLU A 305 0.24 8.29 7.99
N SER A 306 0.54 9.55 7.72
CA SER A 306 1.48 9.97 6.67
C SER A 306 2.92 9.50 6.88
N CYS A 307 3.31 9.12 8.10
CA CYS A 307 4.64 8.57 8.36
C CYS A 307 4.77 7.07 8.06
N LEU A 308 3.65 6.37 7.82
CA LEU A 308 3.68 4.97 7.40
C LEU A 308 3.72 4.89 5.86
N PRO A 309 4.62 4.08 5.28
CA PRO A 309 4.55 3.81 3.85
C PRO A 309 3.28 3.00 3.56
N PHE A 310 2.47 3.50 2.64
CA PHE A 310 1.28 2.79 2.16
C PHE A 310 1.61 2.12 0.82
N GLY A 311 1.51 0.80 0.77
CA GLY A 311 1.85 -0.01 -0.41
C GLY A 311 1.56 -1.49 -0.20
N GLY A 312 1.40 -2.22 -1.30
CA GLY A 312 1.23 -3.68 -1.30
C GLY A 312 2.53 -4.46 -1.35
N CYS A 313 2.42 -5.78 -1.25
CA CYS A 313 3.53 -6.71 -1.45
C CYS A 313 3.06 -7.96 -2.20
N GLY A 314 3.78 -8.33 -3.27
CA GLY A 314 3.40 -9.46 -4.11
C GLY A 314 2.11 -9.17 -4.90
N PRO A 315 1.09 -10.04 -4.89
CA PRO A 315 -0.15 -9.83 -5.64
C PRO A 315 -0.92 -8.54 -5.30
N SER A 316 -0.77 -8.02 -4.08
CA SER A 316 -1.38 -6.75 -3.65
C SER A 316 -0.62 -5.51 -4.08
N GLY A 317 0.59 -5.65 -4.64
CA GLY A 317 1.32 -4.50 -5.16
C GLY A 317 2.83 -4.56 -5.04
N GLN A 318 3.46 -3.48 -5.50
CA GLN A 318 4.88 -3.21 -5.33
C GLN A 318 5.15 -1.71 -5.25
N GLY A 319 6.16 -1.34 -4.47
CA GLY A 319 6.40 0.06 -4.11
C GLY A 319 5.46 0.53 -2.99
N ALA A 320 5.67 1.77 -2.56
CA ALA A 320 4.84 2.41 -1.54
C ALA A 320 4.91 3.93 -1.70
N TYR A 321 3.96 4.65 -1.11
CA TYR A 321 3.92 6.11 -1.11
C TYR A 321 3.31 6.62 0.21
N HIS A 322 2.86 7.88 0.25
CA HIS A 322 2.52 8.72 1.41
C HIS A 322 3.71 9.47 2.01
N GLY A 323 3.46 10.69 2.49
CA GLY A 323 4.45 11.53 3.17
C GLY A 323 5.81 11.58 2.46
N ASP A 324 6.87 11.38 3.23
CA ASP A 324 8.25 11.33 2.70
C ASP A 324 8.48 10.16 1.75
N LYS A 325 7.73 9.06 1.91
CA LYS A 325 7.82 7.90 1.02
C LYS A 325 7.38 8.24 -0.39
N SER A 326 6.39 9.11 -0.56
CA SER A 326 6.01 9.65 -1.87
C SER A 326 7.18 10.39 -2.53
N PHE A 327 7.87 11.25 -1.79
CA PHE A 327 9.04 11.97 -2.31
C PHE A 327 10.14 11.00 -2.74
N GLU A 328 10.44 9.99 -1.91
CA GLU A 328 11.43 8.95 -2.23
C GLU A 328 11.06 8.16 -3.49
N THR A 329 9.79 7.74 -3.61
CA THR A 329 9.30 6.95 -4.73
C THR A 329 9.43 7.67 -6.06
N PHE A 330 9.28 9.00 -6.06
CA PHE A 330 9.40 9.81 -7.27
C PHE A 330 10.76 10.51 -7.42
N SER A 331 11.76 10.09 -6.66
CA SER A 331 13.14 10.63 -6.71
C SER A 331 14.16 9.55 -7.00
N HIS A 332 15.17 9.86 -7.82
CA HIS A 332 16.38 9.07 -7.90
C HIS A 332 17.36 9.48 -6.78
N GLN A 333 17.76 8.53 -5.94
CA GLN A 333 18.77 8.73 -4.90
C GLN A 333 20.18 8.54 -5.47
N ARG A 334 20.77 9.63 -5.95
CA ARG A 334 22.07 9.65 -6.63
C ARG A 334 23.23 9.65 -5.63
N SER A 335 23.91 8.52 -5.52
CA SER A 335 25.16 8.41 -4.76
C SER A 335 26.29 9.18 -5.43
N THR A 336 26.92 10.10 -4.70
CA THR A 336 28.01 10.96 -5.19
C THR A 336 29.21 10.87 -4.25
N MET A 337 30.38 10.64 -4.81
CA MET A 337 31.66 10.67 -4.10
C MET A 337 32.56 11.70 -4.79
N ILE A 338 32.96 12.72 -4.05
CA ILE A 338 33.87 13.76 -4.53
C ILE A 338 35.23 13.50 -3.88
N LYS A 339 36.21 13.10 -4.70
CA LYS A 339 37.59 12.91 -4.27
C LYS A 339 38.40 14.17 -4.56
N GLN A 340 39.31 14.49 -3.66
CA GLN A 340 40.32 15.51 -3.93
C GLN A 340 41.42 14.93 -4.83
N GLN A 341 42.06 15.78 -5.64
CA GLN A 341 43.22 15.39 -6.47
C GLN A 341 44.52 15.38 -5.64
N ASN A 342 44.53 14.65 -4.52
CA ASN A 342 45.67 14.49 -3.63
C ASN A 342 45.81 13.03 -3.17
N MET A 343 46.84 12.74 -2.36
CA MET A 343 47.08 11.39 -1.81
C MET A 343 47.28 10.29 -2.85
N GLU A 344 47.80 10.64 -4.04
CA GLU A 344 47.97 9.70 -5.16
C GLU A 344 48.91 8.53 -4.86
N ALA A 345 49.85 8.72 -3.93
CA ALA A 345 50.70 7.64 -3.44
C ALA A 345 49.90 6.50 -2.81
N VAL A 346 48.79 6.79 -2.12
CA VAL A 346 47.89 5.77 -1.54
C VAL A 346 47.18 4.99 -2.64
N ASN A 347 46.82 5.63 -3.76
CA ASN A 347 46.17 4.96 -4.87
C ASN A 347 47.07 3.94 -5.61
N LYS A 348 48.39 3.97 -5.41
CA LYS A 348 49.32 2.97 -5.99
C LYS A 348 48.96 1.53 -5.62
N ILE A 349 48.27 1.30 -4.50
CA ILE A 349 47.82 -0.01 -4.06
C ILE A 349 46.84 -0.67 -5.04
N LYS A 350 45.98 0.11 -5.71
CA LYS A 350 45.00 -0.37 -6.69
C LYS A 350 45.49 -0.27 -8.14
N TYR A 351 46.64 0.36 -8.38
CA TYR A 351 47.23 0.50 -9.71
C TYR A 351 48.16 -0.66 -10.06
N PRO A 352 48.26 -1.05 -11.34
CA PRO A 352 49.30 -1.96 -11.83
C PRO A 352 50.73 -1.44 -11.58
N PRO A 353 51.74 -2.32 -11.57
CA PRO A 353 51.64 -3.78 -11.67
C PRO A 353 51.09 -4.40 -10.38
N TYR A 354 50.30 -5.46 -10.52
CA TYR A 354 49.74 -6.23 -9.41
C TYR A 354 50.73 -7.27 -8.90
N ASN A 355 50.77 -7.47 -7.59
CA ASN A 355 51.56 -8.50 -6.92
C ASN A 355 50.79 -9.05 -5.71
N GLU A 356 51.32 -10.11 -5.09
CA GLU A 356 50.67 -10.76 -3.96
C GLU A 356 50.44 -9.82 -2.76
N ASP A 357 51.35 -8.87 -2.53
CA ASP A 357 51.23 -7.94 -1.41
C ASP A 357 50.08 -6.96 -1.62
N LYS A 358 49.91 -6.42 -2.84
CA LYS A 358 48.75 -5.60 -3.19
C LYS A 358 47.44 -6.40 -3.11
N ALA A 359 47.47 -7.67 -3.54
CA ALA A 359 46.30 -8.55 -3.47
C ALA A 359 45.87 -8.83 -2.02
N LYS A 360 46.82 -9.10 -1.11
CA LYS A 360 46.55 -9.28 0.34
C LYS A 360 45.90 -8.04 0.94
N VAL A 361 46.39 -6.84 0.59
CA VAL A 361 45.81 -5.59 1.06
C VAL A 361 44.38 -5.41 0.53
N VAL A 362 44.13 -5.63 -0.76
CA VAL A 362 42.76 -5.56 -1.32
C VAL A 362 41.84 -6.58 -0.67
N GLN A 363 42.29 -7.82 -0.48
CA GLN A 363 41.52 -8.88 0.18
C GLN A 363 41.11 -8.49 1.60
N MET A 364 42.01 -7.83 2.35
CA MET A 364 41.69 -7.29 3.68
C MET A 364 40.57 -6.23 3.64
N PHE A 365 40.52 -5.41 2.58
CA PHE A 365 39.47 -4.40 2.41
C PHE A 365 38.13 -4.98 1.93
N THR A 366 38.14 -6.03 1.11
CA THR A 366 36.93 -6.64 0.55
C THR A 366 36.34 -7.75 1.41
N ALA A 367 37.10 -8.30 2.37
CA ALA A 367 36.65 -9.37 3.27
C ALA A 367 35.79 -8.88 4.45
N SER A 368 35.44 -7.59 4.51
CA SER A 368 34.56 -7.08 5.57
C SER A 368 33.15 -7.68 5.39
N PRO A 369 32.58 -8.33 6.42
CA PRO A 369 31.21 -8.81 6.34
C PRO A 369 30.26 -7.62 6.11
N PRO A 370 29.16 -7.81 5.36
CA PRO A 370 28.17 -6.76 5.19
C PRO A 370 27.68 -6.28 6.57
N ASN A 371 27.86 -4.99 6.84
CA ASN A 371 27.38 -4.38 8.06
C ASN A 371 25.92 -3.98 7.87
N PHE A 372 25.00 -4.78 8.40
CA PHE A 372 23.56 -4.49 8.39
C PHE A 372 23.10 -3.56 9.54
N GLY A 373 24.03 -3.05 10.36
CA GLY A 373 23.70 -2.10 11.42
C GLY A 373 23.44 -0.70 10.87
N LYS A 374 22.18 -0.30 10.73
CA LYS A 374 21.79 1.12 10.66
C LYS A 374 21.14 1.53 11.98
N SER A 375 21.84 2.34 12.76
CA SER A 375 21.25 3.24 13.75
C SER A 375 20.51 4.35 13.00
N TRP A 376 19.19 4.42 13.18
CA TRP A 376 18.42 5.62 12.85
C TRP A 376 18.73 6.68 13.91
N GLY A 377 19.55 7.66 13.55
CA GLY A 377 20.00 8.72 14.44
C GLY A 377 21.49 8.99 14.26
N VAL A 378 21.80 10.19 13.78
CA VAL A 378 23.13 10.85 13.72
C VAL A 378 24.33 9.92 13.94
N GLY A 379 24.96 9.44 12.87
CA GLY A 379 26.11 8.56 12.98
C GLY A 379 27.00 8.57 11.74
N TYR A 380 28.25 8.99 11.94
CA TYR A 380 29.34 9.03 10.97
C TYR A 380 29.42 7.76 10.10
N VAL A 381 29.39 7.95 8.77
CA VAL A 381 29.82 6.92 7.82
C VAL A 381 31.35 6.89 7.84
N THR A 382 31.94 6.13 8.77
CA THR A 382 33.36 5.79 8.66
C THR A 382 33.49 4.66 7.65
N SER A 383 33.82 5.01 6.40
CA SER A 383 34.21 4.03 5.38
C SER A 383 35.36 3.16 5.91
N SER A 384 35.38 1.87 5.59
CA SER A 384 36.44 0.93 5.97
C SER A 384 37.88 1.39 5.65
N LEU A 385 38.05 2.36 4.74
CA LEU A 385 39.32 3.05 4.49
C LEU A 385 39.92 3.74 5.72
N HIS A 386 39.10 4.28 6.63
CA HIS A 386 39.58 5.06 7.78
C HIS A 386 40.06 4.18 8.95
N LYS A 387 39.70 2.89 8.99
CA LYS A 387 40.21 1.96 10.02
C LYS A 387 41.56 1.35 9.66
N ALA A 388 41.90 1.26 8.37
CA ALA A 388 43.11 0.58 7.92
C ALA A 388 44.33 1.51 7.81
N VAL A 389 44.11 2.81 7.64
CA VAL A 389 45.18 3.82 7.63
C VAL A 389 45.01 4.62 8.93
N GLY A 390 45.85 4.34 9.93
CA GLY A 390 45.79 4.93 11.27
C GLY A 390 46.06 6.44 11.32
N LEU A 391 45.20 7.23 10.67
CA LEU A 391 45.24 8.68 10.62
C LEU A 391 43.99 9.22 11.31
N MET A 392 44.01 9.24 12.64
CA MET A 392 43.39 10.29 13.46
C MET A 392 43.84 10.15 14.92
N SER A 393 44.58 11.15 15.41
CA SER A 393 44.69 11.47 16.84
C SER A 393 43.41 12.21 17.27
N SER A 394 43.04 12.03 18.54
CA SER A 394 41.73 12.29 19.12
C SER A 394 41.38 13.76 19.46
N ASP A 395 41.98 14.77 18.83
CA ASP A 395 41.90 16.15 19.36
C ASP A 395 41.65 17.25 18.30
N ASP A 396 40.63 17.13 17.44
CA ASP A 396 40.13 18.30 16.68
C ASP A 396 38.60 18.22 16.50
N ALA A 397 37.87 18.58 17.56
CA ALA A 397 36.44 18.82 17.54
C ALA A 397 36.18 20.33 17.38
N VAL A 398 35.64 20.75 16.24
CA VAL A 398 35.08 22.11 16.07
C VAL A 398 33.61 22.08 16.50
N PRO A 399 33.16 22.94 17.44
CA PRO A 399 31.76 22.96 17.86
C PRO A 399 30.89 23.66 16.81
N ALA A 400 29.75 23.05 16.50
CA ALA A 400 28.73 23.65 15.64
C ALA A 400 27.97 24.76 16.38
N GLU A 401 27.84 25.91 15.74
CA GLU A 401 27.02 27.04 16.19
C GLU A 401 25.56 26.62 16.41
N LYS A 402 25.00 27.03 17.55
CA LYS A 402 23.57 26.95 17.85
C LYS A 402 22.80 27.87 16.89
N LYS A 403 21.87 27.32 16.12
CA LYS A 403 20.78 28.12 15.52
C LYS A 403 19.73 28.43 16.58
N GLN A 404 19.41 29.71 16.74
CA GLN A 404 18.18 30.21 17.34
C GLN A 404 16.98 29.92 16.44
#